data_AF-A0AAI8Z7G5-F1
#
_entry.id   AF-A0AAI8Z7G5-F1
#
_cell.length_a   1.000
_cell.length_b   1.000
_cell.length_c   1.000
_cell.angle_alpha   90.00
_cell.angle_beta   90.00
_cell.angle_gamma   90.00
#
_symmetry.space_group_name_H-M   'P 1'
#
loop_
_entity.id
_entity.type
_entity.pdbx_description
1 polymer ?
#
loop_
_entity_poly.entity_id
_entity_poly.type
_entity_poly.pdbx_seq_one_letter_code
_entity_poly.pdbx_strand_id
1 'polypeptide(L)'
;MLVGAGKSRVLSIAVLLIVGFITIATFSYSPSLKQDSADLVRQWKEFTQNPQAPAWVSQNLGKGKEAGAASLPATPPPDTEELPSKNPNPFAAVNEVTGGDVGAKESSSSSSSTSTAEAASEPTRASELGGEEQEAARVHDHLPAGASHGKKEYHEIFSRTTPDRKYFNCDFGTGWDYSYEAINPSIIHHPHMNDTWLMIAQHFPRLRTFTSGWSAQIACDAKFTADGKNLSCIAPPHFLVVPPTASPGYCKGEMNGVNMSPLNLNVGPHDARVFYGPKSPYIIYGSQSHHTCFGQWVQDFRLTWDWGIRWNLSDPFTFQTEVQRPGSYGIVEKNWFLFWDYKGDVYAHYDTAPKRAFAKLNEDGSVGEDLAPYAQPSDDFCWKKFNELNPLPPQGDANDAKASIHQATNSLAITFCARSDTSCFKGASNTFLIQIFQQKIGNGFLHAHYEPYVMVFRREAPFQMHAISRRPLWIAGRSSKSEMLYVTSINWRANQTYHGYIDDVLHVNFGIEDKRSGSIDVSAKDLLGELMTC
;
A
#
# COMPACT_ATOMS: atom_id res chain seq x y z
N MET A 1 64.11 15.48 41.14
CA MET A 1 62.83 14.91 40.68
C MET A 1 62.55 15.41 39.28
N LEU A 2 63.02 14.68 38.26
CA LEU A 2 62.83 15.00 36.84
C LEU A 2 62.77 13.64 36.14
N VAL A 3 61.57 13.18 35.78
CA VAL A 3 61.21 12.31 34.63
C VAL A 3 59.70 12.05 34.79
N GLY A 4 58.85 12.65 33.95
CA GLY A 4 57.40 12.42 34.06
C GLY A 4 56.47 13.15 33.09
N ALA A 5 56.96 13.87 32.08
CA ALA A 5 56.10 14.64 31.16
C ALA A 5 56.22 14.25 29.67
N GLY A 6 57.05 13.26 29.32
CA GLY A 6 57.35 12.93 27.92
C GLY A 6 56.41 11.93 27.24
N LYS A 7 55.74 11.03 27.98
CA LYS A 7 55.03 9.89 27.37
C LYS A 7 53.62 10.19 26.87
N SER A 8 52.92 11.17 27.47
CA SER A 8 51.54 11.49 27.10
C SER A 8 51.42 12.26 25.77
N ARG A 9 52.39 13.12 25.45
CA ARG A 9 52.40 13.88 24.18
C ARG A 9 52.74 13.02 22.96
N VAL A 10 53.61 12.03 23.11
CA VAL A 10 53.99 11.14 21.99
C VAL A 10 52.81 10.23 21.59
N LEU A 11 52.02 9.78 22.56
CA LEU A 11 50.83 8.95 22.29
C LEU A 11 49.73 9.74 21.56
N SER A 12 49.52 11.01 21.90
CA SER A 12 48.57 11.89 21.19
C SER A 12 48.97 12.16 19.75
N ILE A 13 50.27 12.35 19.47
CA ILE A 13 50.74 12.60 18.10
C ILE A 13 50.62 11.33 17.24
N ALA A 14 50.92 10.16 17.79
CA ALA A 14 50.76 8.89 17.06
C ALA A 14 49.29 8.60 16.71
N VAL A 15 48.35 8.87 17.63
CA VAL A 15 46.91 8.71 17.37
C VAL A 15 46.42 9.70 16.31
N LEU A 16 46.87 10.96 16.35
CA LEU A 16 46.52 11.95 15.34
C LEU A 16 47.07 11.60 13.95
N LEU A 17 48.28 11.02 13.88
CA LEU A 17 48.87 10.57 12.62
C LEU A 17 48.14 9.35 12.05
N ILE A 18 47.71 8.40 12.89
CA ILE A 18 46.93 7.23 12.47
C ILE A 18 45.55 7.66 11.95
N VAL A 19 44.87 8.56 12.67
CA VAL A 19 43.59 9.13 12.21
C VAL A 19 43.77 9.90 10.90
N GLY A 20 44.85 10.67 10.76
CA GLY A 20 45.19 11.36 9.53
C GLY A 20 45.43 10.41 8.35
N PHE A 21 46.16 9.32 8.55
CA PHE A 21 46.43 8.32 7.51
C PHE A 21 45.17 7.56 7.09
N ILE A 22 44.31 7.18 8.04
CA ILE A 22 43.02 6.54 7.75
C ILE A 22 42.16 7.48 6.92
N THR A 23 42.08 8.76 7.32
CA THR A 23 41.30 9.79 6.60
C THR A 23 41.81 9.96 5.17
N ILE A 24 43.13 10.09 4.97
CA ILE A 24 43.75 10.23 3.64
C ILE A 24 43.49 8.98 2.78
N ALA A 25 43.59 7.77 3.36
CA ALA A 25 43.32 6.54 2.64
C ALA A 25 41.84 6.42 2.22
N THR A 26 40.90 6.82 3.09
CA THR A 26 39.46 6.83 2.80
C THR A 26 39.11 7.84 1.70
N PHE A 27 39.73 9.02 1.67
CA PHE A 27 39.53 10.01 0.61
C PHE A 27 40.25 9.69 -0.71
N SER A 28 41.20 8.76 -0.71
CA SER A 28 41.96 8.40 -1.92
C SER A 28 41.28 7.34 -2.78
N TYR A 29 40.26 6.64 -2.27
CA TYR A 29 39.61 5.50 -2.95
C TYR A 29 38.31 5.83 -3.69
N SER A 30 37.84 7.08 -3.69
CA SER A 30 36.62 7.47 -4.40
C SER A 30 36.80 8.80 -5.15
N PRO A 31 36.85 8.79 -6.50
CA PRO A 31 37.04 10.00 -7.30
C PRO A 31 35.88 11.02 -7.18
N SER A 32 34.66 10.58 -6.86
CA SER A 32 33.48 11.46 -6.73
C SER A 32 33.47 12.31 -5.46
N LEU A 33 34.21 11.89 -4.41
CA LEU A 33 34.23 12.59 -3.12
C LEU A 33 35.12 13.84 -3.11
N LYS A 34 36.04 14.02 -4.07
CA LYS A 34 37.06 15.09 -4.02
C LYS A 34 36.52 16.50 -4.22
N GLN A 35 35.42 16.65 -4.95
CA GLN A 35 34.85 17.97 -5.25
C GLN A 35 33.95 18.44 -4.11
N ASP A 36 33.09 17.55 -3.61
CA ASP A 36 32.15 17.85 -2.53
C ASP A 36 32.85 18.03 -1.17
N SER A 37 33.94 17.29 -0.91
CA SER A 37 34.72 17.44 0.33
C SER A 37 35.55 18.72 0.36
N ALA A 38 36.01 19.22 -0.79
CA ALA A 38 36.71 20.50 -0.87
C ALA A 38 35.76 21.67 -0.56
N ASP A 39 34.51 21.60 -1.03
CA ASP A 39 33.48 22.61 -0.76
C ASP A 39 33.01 22.55 0.71
N LEU A 40 32.86 21.37 1.30
CA LEU A 40 32.55 21.20 2.72
C LEU A 40 33.67 21.73 3.64
N VAL A 41 34.94 21.46 3.29
CA VAL A 41 36.09 22.00 4.04
C VAL A 41 36.18 23.52 3.89
N ARG A 42 35.79 24.07 2.73
CA ARG A 42 35.72 25.52 2.51
C ARG A 42 34.61 26.16 3.36
N GLN A 43 33.40 25.59 3.35
CA GLN A 43 32.27 26.06 4.16
C GLN A 43 32.56 25.96 5.66
N TRP A 44 33.25 24.89 6.10
CA TRP A 44 33.64 24.73 7.50
C TRP A 44 34.74 25.72 7.93
N LYS A 45 35.71 26.01 7.05
CA LYS A 45 36.71 27.09 7.28
C LYS A 45 36.05 28.46 7.35
N GLU A 46 35.07 28.74 6.48
CA GLU A 46 34.31 29.99 6.50
C GLU A 46 33.51 30.15 7.81
N PHE A 47 32.88 29.06 8.30
CA PHE A 47 32.15 29.05 9.58
C PHE A 47 33.06 29.24 10.81
N THR A 48 34.24 28.62 10.82
CA THR A 48 35.17 28.68 11.96
C THR A 48 35.96 30.00 12.03
N GLN A 49 36.13 30.70 10.90
CA GLN A 49 36.87 31.96 10.83
C GLN A 49 35.99 33.19 11.08
N ASN A 50 34.67 33.07 11.05
CA ASN A 50 33.77 34.19 11.34
C ASN A 50 32.53 33.73 12.14
N PRO A 51 32.66 33.55 13.47
CA PRO A 51 31.59 33.00 14.31
C PRO A 51 30.46 34.01 14.61
N GLN A 52 30.23 35.01 13.76
CA GLN A 52 29.03 35.85 13.85
C GLN A 52 27.88 35.18 13.09
N ALA A 53 26.83 34.83 13.84
CA ALA A 53 25.61 34.25 13.32
C ALA A 53 25.05 35.08 12.14
N PRO A 54 24.62 34.45 11.03
CA PRO A 54 23.99 35.19 9.94
C PRO A 54 22.66 35.79 10.42
N ALA A 55 22.47 37.08 10.13
CA ALA A 55 21.40 37.95 10.65
C ALA A 55 19.96 37.60 10.20
N TRP A 56 19.69 36.42 9.63
CA TRP A 56 18.36 36.00 9.20
C TRP A 56 17.58 35.18 10.25
N VAL A 57 18.21 34.82 11.39
CA VAL A 57 17.56 34.02 12.45
C VAL A 57 16.84 34.89 13.51
N SER A 58 17.03 36.21 13.52
CA SER A 58 16.51 37.07 14.60
C SER A 58 15.29 37.93 14.25
N GLN A 59 14.63 37.74 13.09
CA GLN A 59 13.50 38.59 12.69
C GLN A 59 12.09 37.98 12.83
N ASN A 60 11.94 36.72 13.25
CA ASN A 60 10.60 36.09 13.33
C ASN A 60 10.14 35.66 14.72
N LEU A 61 10.74 36.17 15.79
CA LEU A 61 10.22 35.98 17.15
C LEU A 61 10.07 37.33 17.85
N GLY A 62 8.85 37.89 17.75
CA GLY A 62 8.37 38.93 18.67
C GLY A 62 7.93 40.23 18.00
N LYS A 63 6.65 40.29 17.60
CA LYS A 63 5.75 41.45 17.80
C LYS A 63 4.35 41.10 17.28
N GLY A 64 3.54 40.52 18.16
CA GLY A 64 2.10 40.62 18.05
C GLY A 64 1.69 42.07 18.32
N LYS A 65 1.17 42.74 17.30
CA LYS A 65 0.40 43.98 17.46
C LYS A 65 -0.93 43.81 16.74
N GLU A 66 -1.97 44.20 17.46
CA GLU A 66 -3.37 44.26 17.07
C GLU A 66 -3.58 45.01 15.75
N ALA A 67 -4.34 44.38 14.85
CA ALA A 67 -5.16 44.99 13.81
C ALA A 67 -6.26 43.95 13.55
N GLY A 68 -7.51 44.18 13.93
CA GLY A 68 -8.38 45.17 13.31
C GLY A 68 -9.42 44.39 12.52
N ALA A 69 -10.58 44.14 13.16
CA ALA A 69 -11.72 43.49 12.53
C ALA A 69 -12.19 44.31 11.32
N ALA A 70 -12.10 43.73 10.13
CA ALA A 70 -12.74 44.24 8.93
C ALA A 70 -13.79 43.22 8.48
N SER A 71 -15.05 43.60 8.67
CA SER A 71 -16.24 42.97 8.13
C SER A 71 -16.18 42.94 6.59
N LEU A 72 -16.29 41.74 6.01
CA LEU A 72 -16.52 41.60 4.57
C LEU A 72 -18.02 41.79 4.27
N PRO A 73 -18.40 42.61 3.28
CA PRO A 73 -19.79 42.76 2.87
C PRO A 73 -20.27 41.56 2.05
N ALA A 74 -21.48 41.14 2.36
CA ALA A 74 -22.25 40.18 1.59
C ALA A 74 -22.75 40.80 0.28
N THR A 75 -22.42 40.17 -0.85
CA THR A 75 -23.23 40.23 -2.08
C THR A 75 -23.12 38.89 -2.81
N PRO A 76 -24.24 38.28 -3.23
CA PRO A 76 -24.25 36.99 -3.92
C PRO A 76 -23.85 37.14 -5.39
N PRO A 77 -23.21 36.14 -6.01
CA PRO A 77 -23.07 36.09 -7.46
C PRO A 77 -24.40 35.72 -8.13
N PRO A 78 -24.63 36.14 -9.38
CA PRO A 78 -25.89 35.96 -10.07
C PRO A 78 -26.11 34.51 -10.51
N ASP A 79 -27.36 34.09 -10.45
CA ASP A 79 -27.87 32.88 -11.09
C ASP A 79 -27.58 32.90 -12.60
N THR A 80 -27.22 31.71 -13.11
CA THR A 80 -27.56 31.08 -14.41
C THR A 80 -26.36 30.50 -15.13
N GLU A 81 -26.17 29.18 -15.02
CA GLU A 81 -25.97 28.31 -16.19
C GLU A 81 -26.45 26.90 -15.83
N GLU A 82 -27.54 26.46 -16.47
CA GLU A 82 -28.11 25.12 -16.30
C GLU A 82 -27.09 24.05 -16.71
N LEU A 83 -26.75 23.18 -15.77
CA LEU A 83 -26.03 21.94 -16.05
C LEU A 83 -26.90 21.01 -16.91
N PRO A 84 -26.40 20.45 -18.03
CA PRO A 84 -27.19 19.57 -18.87
C PRO A 84 -27.55 18.29 -18.11
N SER A 85 -28.86 18.11 -17.89
CA SER A 85 -29.47 16.88 -17.39
C SER A 85 -29.36 15.79 -18.46
N LYS A 86 -28.24 15.07 -18.49
CA LYS A 86 -28.04 13.68 -18.96
C LYS A 86 -26.56 13.47 -19.26
N ASN A 87 -25.86 12.83 -18.32
CA ASN A 87 -24.50 12.34 -18.53
C ASN A 87 -24.58 10.94 -19.16
N PRO A 88 -24.16 10.72 -20.43
CA PRO A 88 -24.14 9.38 -21.01
C PRO A 88 -23.05 8.54 -20.34
N ASN A 89 -23.42 7.35 -19.91
CA ASN A 89 -22.56 6.32 -19.35
C ASN A 89 -21.30 6.08 -20.24
N PRO A 90 -20.07 6.35 -19.75
CA PRO A 90 -18.85 6.15 -20.52
C PRO A 90 -18.42 4.67 -20.65
N PHE A 91 -19.16 3.72 -20.05
CA PHE A 91 -18.85 2.29 -20.12
C PHE A 91 -19.49 1.56 -21.32
N ALA A 92 -20.11 2.26 -22.27
CA ALA A 92 -20.75 1.63 -23.44
C ALA A 92 -19.76 1.19 -24.55
N ALA A 93 -18.50 1.63 -24.53
CA ALA A 93 -17.58 1.47 -25.65
C ALA A 93 -16.56 0.30 -25.53
N VAL A 94 -16.76 -0.66 -24.63
CA VAL A 94 -15.78 -1.76 -24.39
C VAL A 94 -16.25 -3.12 -24.94
N ASN A 95 -17.38 -3.19 -25.66
CA ASN A 95 -17.90 -4.44 -26.22
C ASN A 95 -17.76 -4.61 -27.75
N GLU A 96 -17.11 -3.69 -28.47
CA GLU A 96 -16.99 -3.77 -29.94
C GLU A 96 -15.55 -3.63 -30.43
N VAL A 97 -14.64 -4.52 -30.02
CA VAL A 97 -13.40 -4.77 -30.79
C VAL A 97 -12.94 -6.22 -30.63
N THR A 98 -13.76 -7.19 -31.08
CA THR A 98 -13.28 -8.48 -31.60
C THR A 98 -14.37 -9.08 -32.49
N GLY A 99 -14.22 -8.95 -33.80
CA GLY A 99 -15.15 -9.54 -34.77
C GLY A 99 -14.92 -9.02 -36.18
N GLY A 100 -13.79 -9.39 -36.79
CA GLY A 100 -13.55 -9.17 -38.21
C GLY A 100 -14.43 -10.09 -39.06
N ASP A 101 -14.94 -9.50 -40.14
CA ASP A 101 -15.84 -10.00 -41.17
C ASP A 101 -15.60 -11.44 -41.67
N VAL A 102 -16.71 -12.18 -41.84
CA VAL A 102 -16.96 -12.94 -43.08
C VAL A 102 -18.44 -12.80 -43.42
N GLY A 103 -18.73 -12.06 -44.50
CA GLY A 103 -20.09 -11.94 -45.02
C GLY A 103 -20.54 -13.18 -45.80
N ALA A 104 -21.81 -13.52 -45.67
CA ALA A 104 -22.58 -14.16 -46.74
C ALA A 104 -24.09 -14.02 -46.47
N LYS A 105 -24.80 -13.66 -47.53
CA LYS A 105 -26.24 -13.38 -47.61
C LYS A 105 -27.08 -14.64 -47.36
N GLU A 106 -28.18 -14.48 -46.65
CA GLU A 106 -29.35 -15.36 -46.80
C GLU A 106 -30.19 -14.93 -48.00
N SER A 107 -30.52 -15.87 -48.88
CA SER A 107 -31.87 -15.95 -49.46
C SER A 107 -32.12 -17.32 -50.12
N SER A 108 -33.12 -18.00 -49.55
CA SER A 108 -34.19 -18.76 -50.22
C SER A 108 -33.88 -19.99 -51.09
N SER A 109 -34.36 -21.13 -50.55
CA SER A 109 -35.22 -22.15 -51.18
C SER A 109 -34.85 -22.75 -52.55
N SER A 110 -34.71 -24.08 -52.59
CA SER A 110 -35.70 -25.00 -53.20
C SER A 110 -35.10 -26.36 -53.53
N SER A 111 -35.86 -27.44 -53.23
CA SER A 111 -35.85 -28.76 -53.89
C SER A 111 -34.56 -29.60 -53.81
N SER A 112 -34.52 -30.92 -53.91
CA SER A 112 -35.43 -32.06 -53.77
C SER A 112 -34.53 -33.28 -54.04
N SER A 113 -34.89 -34.46 -53.50
CA SER A 113 -34.49 -35.81 -53.96
C SER A 113 -33.01 -36.24 -53.86
N THR A 114 -32.58 -37.50 -53.71
CA THR A 114 -33.11 -38.82 -53.29
C THR A 114 -31.89 -39.76 -53.37
N SER A 115 -31.81 -40.82 -52.53
CA SER A 115 -31.09 -42.11 -52.72
C SER A 115 -29.55 -42.06 -52.87
N THR A 116 -28.72 -43.04 -52.51
CA THR A 116 -28.76 -44.44 -52.00
C THR A 116 -27.28 -44.77 -51.69
N ALA A 117 -26.93 -45.33 -50.53
CA ALA A 117 -26.72 -46.76 -50.25
C ALA A 117 -25.33 -47.33 -50.66
N GLU A 118 -24.92 -48.31 -49.82
CA GLU A 118 -23.85 -49.31 -49.96
C GLU A 118 -22.40 -48.91 -49.68
N ALA A 119 -21.52 -49.77 -49.14
CA ALA A 119 -21.53 -50.88 -48.17
C ALA A 119 -20.13 -51.53 -48.27
N ALA A 120 -19.71 -52.23 -47.21
CA ALA A 120 -18.65 -53.26 -47.18
C ALA A 120 -17.19 -52.75 -47.28
N SER A 121 -16.18 -53.30 -46.61
CA SER A 121 -16.05 -54.49 -45.76
C SER A 121 -14.64 -54.49 -45.11
N GLU A 122 -14.57 -54.93 -43.87
CA GLU A 122 -13.42 -55.54 -43.19
C GLU A 122 -12.85 -56.77 -43.94
N PRO A 123 -11.60 -57.27 -43.73
CA PRO A 123 -11.19 -57.89 -42.45
C PRO A 123 -9.71 -57.84 -41.99
N THR A 124 -9.58 -57.87 -40.66
CA THR A 124 -8.63 -58.56 -39.76
C THR A 124 -7.33 -59.20 -40.28
N ARG A 125 -6.22 -58.96 -39.54
CA ARG A 125 -5.30 -60.03 -39.09
C ARG A 125 -4.50 -59.64 -37.84
N ALA A 126 -4.51 -60.53 -36.85
CA ALA A 126 -3.74 -60.47 -35.61
C ALA A 126 -2.38 -61.17 -35.74
N SER A 127 -1.38 -60.74 -34.96
CA SER A 127 -0.43 -61.64 -34.31
C SER A 127 0.18 -61.01 -33.04
N GLU A 128 0.26 -61.83 -32.01
CA GLU A 128 0.75 -61.60 -30.66
C GLU A 128 2.27 -61.36 -30.58
N LEU A 129 2.74 -60.70 -29.51
CA LEU A 129 3.77 -61.21 -28.57
C LEU A 129 4.13 -60.17 -27.49
N GLY A 130 3.79 -60.50 -26.24
CA GLY A 130 4.69 -60.47 -25.06
C GLY A 130 5.13 -59.15 -24.41
N GLY A 131 4.80 -59.01 -23.11
CA GLY A 131 5.77 -58.56 -22.09
C GLY A 131 5.58 -57.18 -21.47
N GLU A 132 5.14 -57.17 -20.21
CA GLU A 132 5.51 -56.27 -19.09
C GLU A 132 5.62 -54.76 -19.34
N GLU A 133 4.73 -53.95 -18.74
CA GLU A 133 5.01 -53.21 -17.49
C GLU A 133 3.82 -52.28 -17.16
N GLN A 134 3.49 -52.20 -15.88
CA GLN A 134 2.32 -51.53 -15.33
C GLN A 134 2.48 -50.00 -15.28
N GLU A 135 1.33 -49.33 -15.47
CA GLU A 135 0.94 -48.08 -14.81
C GLU A 135 1.40 -46.74 -15.42
N ALA A 136 0.80 -46.40 -16.57
CA ALA A 136 0.57 -45.00 -16.96
C ALA A 136 -0.59 -44.90 -17.97
N ALA A 137 -1.82 -44.61 -17.50
CA ALA A 137 -2.86 -43.89 -18.25
C ALA A 137 -4.22 -43.94 -17.52
N ARG A 138 -4.66 -42.79 -16.99
CA ARG A 138 -6.08 -42.39 -17.09
C ARG A 138 -6.13 -40.90 -17.40
N VAL A 139 -6.16 -40.63 -18.69
CA VAL A 139 -6.45 -39.34 -19.30
C VAL A 139 -7.77 -39.52 -20.06
N HIS A 140 -8.66 -38.54 -19.87
CA HIS A 140 -9.88 -38.22 -20.61
C HIS A 140 -11.03 -39.23 -20.59
N ASP A 141 -12.14 -38.83 -19.95
CA ASP A 141 -13.42 -38.81 -20.67
C ASP A 141 -14.40 -37.76 -20.11
N HIS A 142 -14.93 -36.99 -21.07
CA HIS A 142 -16.25 -36.36 -21.12
C HIS A 142 -16.73 -35.43 -19.98
N LEU A 143 -16.54 -34.12 -20.18
CA LEU A 143 -17.46 -33.11 -19.64
C LEU A 143 -18.58 -32.83 -20.66
N PRO A 144 -19.86 -33.05 -20.32
CA PRO A 144 -20.97 -32.70 -21.20
C PRO A 144 -21.14 -31.18 -21.28
N ALA A 145 -21.49 -30.71 -22.48
CA ALA A 145 -22.02 -29.38 -22.71
C ALA A 145 -23.29 -29.16 -21.88
N GLY A 146 -23.23 -28.22 -20.94
CA GLY A 146 -24.37 -27.87 -20.09
C GLY A 146 -23.98 -27.30 -18.72
N ALA A 147 -23.00 -26.38 -18.67
CA ALA A 147 -22.74 -25.62 -17.45
C ALA A 147 -23.53 -24.31 -17.50
N SER A 148 -24.58 -24.23 -16.68
CA SER A 148 -25.22 -22.97 -16.33
C SER A 148 -24.16 -21.96 -15.88
N HIS A 149 -24.21 -20.73 -16.41
CA HIS A 149 -23.40 -19.62 -15.92
C HIS A 149 -23.84 -19.26 -14.48
N GLY A 150 -23.35 -20.00 -13.49
CA GLY A 150 -23.40 -19.60 -12.09
C GLY A 150 -22.63 -18.29 -11.94
N LYS A 151 -23.25 -17.29 -11.29
CA LYS A 151 -22.57 -16.04 -10.95
C LYS A 151 -21.33 -16.38 -10.11
N LYS A 152 -20.13 -16.07 -10.61
CA LYS A 152 -18.90 -16.18 -9.82
C LYS A 152 -19.07 -15.43 -8.50
N GLU A 153 -18.69 -16.05 -7.40
CA GLU A 153 -18.81 -15.49 -6.04
C GLU A 153 -17.78 -14.38 -5.79
N TYR A 154 -16.62 -14.46 -6.44
CA TYR A 154 -15.50 -13.55 -6.29
C TYR A 154 -15.10 -12.88 -7.60
N HIS A 155 -14.45 -11.73 -7.48
CA HIS A 155 -13.67 -11.12 -8.54
C HIS A 155 -12.21 -11.61 -8.44
N GLU A 156 -11.82 -12.57 -9.27
CA GLU A 156 -10.49 -13.18 -9.22
C GLU A 156 -9.42 -12.27 -9.86
N ILE A 157 -8.30 -12.10 -9.17
CA ILE A 157 -7.14 -11.37 -9.65
C ILE A 157 -5.91 -12.28 -9.73
N PHE A 158 -5.08 -12.06 -10.76
CA PHE A 158 -3.98 -12.94 -11.14
C PHE A 158 -2.68 -12.16 -11.28
N SER A 159 -1.56 -12.76 -10.83
CA SER A 159 -0.25 -12.15 -10.96
C SER A 159 0.14 -12.01 -12.42
N ARG A 160 0.83 -10.91 -12.73
CA ARG A 160 1.43 -10.66 -14.04
C ARG A 160 2.88 -11.12 -14.14
N THR A 161 3.52 -11.41 -13.01
CA THR A 161 4.93 -11.83 -12.96
C THR A 161 5.09 -13.34 -12.80
N THR A 162 4.25 -14.00 -11.98
CA THR A 162 4.43 -15.43 -11.73
C THR A 162 3.95 -16.28 -12.93
N PRO A 163 4.69 -17.33 -13.32
CA PRO A 163 4.28 -18.21 -14.41
C PRO A 163 2.97 -18.96 -14.14
N ASP A 164 2.68 -19.26 -12.87
CA ASP A 164 1.45 -19.94 -12.45
C ASP A 164 0.29 -18.98 -12.18
N ARG A 165 0.51 -17.66 -12.40
CA ARG A 165 -0.44 -16.58 -12.19
C ARG A 165 -0.92 -16.40 -10.74
N LYS A 166 -0.26 -17.05 -9.78
CA LYS A 166 -0.54 -16.91 -8.34
C LYS A 166 0.27 -15.78 -7.73
N TYR A 167 -0.05 -15.36 -6.51
CA TYR A 167 0.81 -14.42 -5.80
C TYR A 167 2.22 -14.99 -5.58
N PHE A 168 3.18 -14.09 -5.33
CA PHE A 168 4.56 -14.41 -4.98
C PHE A 168 4.83 -14.15 -3.49
N ASN A 169 5.80 -14.85 -2.91
CA ASN A 169 6.19 -14.60 -1.53
C ASN A 169 7.11 -13.37 -1.45
N CYS A 170 7.00 -12.63 -0.34
CA CYS A 170 7.97 -11.61 0.03
C CYS A 170 8.99 -12.25 0.97
N ASP A 171 10.19 -12.49 0.47
CA ASP A 171 11.24 -13.23 1.15
C ASP A 171 12.32 -12.29 1.68
N PHE A 172 12.36 -12.15 3.01
CA PHE A 172 13.35 -11.32 3.70
C PHE A 172 14.65 -12.08 4.02
N GLY A 173 14.76 -13.33 3.56
CA GLY A 173 15.92 -14.18 3.73
C GLY A 173 16.08 -14.76 5.13
N THR A 174 17.22 -15.43 5.33
CA THR A 174 17.64 -16.00 6.61
C THR A 174 18.85 -15.25 7.15
N GLY A 175 18.83 -14.86 8.41
CA GLY A 175 19.97 -14.26 9.10
C GLY A 175 20.90 -15.30 9.71
N TRP A 176 21.96 -14.81 10.37
CA TRP A 176 23.03 -15.62 10.97
C TRP A 176 22.59 -16.53 12.13
N ASP A 177 21.36 -16.37 12.64
CA ASP A 177 20.84 -17.15 13.78
C ASP A 177 19.37 -17.59 13.58
N TYR A 178 18.54 -16.88 12.80
CA TYR A 178 17.12 -17.24 12.52
C TYR A 178 16.62 -16.66 11.18
N SER A 179 15.45 -17.13 10.70
CA SER A 179 14.71 -16.50 9.60
C SER A 179 14.32 -15.06 9.93
N TYR A 180 14.45 -14.13 8.97
CA TYR A 180 13.90 -12.77 9.09
C TYR A 180 12.39 -12.81 8.84
N GLU A 181 11.67 -13.49 9.72
CA GLU A 181 10.22 -13.60 9.61
C GLU A 181 9.60 -12.21 9.67
N ALA A 182 8.79 -11.92 8.66
CA ALA A 182 8.22 -10.61 8.48
C ALA A 182 6.75 -10.72 8.06
N ILE A 183 5.94 -9.80 8.56
CA ILE A 183 4.52 -9.68 8.24
C ILE A 183 4.22 -8.27 7.74
N ASN A 184 3.10 -8.14 7.02
CA ASN A 184 2.52 -6.86 6.63
C ASN A 184 3.43 -6.05 5.71
N PRO A 185 3.75 -6.60 4.52
CA PRO A 185 4.70 -5.99 3.64
C PRO A 185 4.16 -4.70 3.01
N SER A 186 5.09 -3.83 2.65
CA SER A 186 4.95 -2.74 1.70
C SER A 186 6.06 -2.85 0.68
N ILE A 187 5.70 -2.79 -0.60
CA ILE A 187 6.65 -2.82 -1.71
C ILE A 187 6.53 -1.51 -2.47
N ILE A 188 7.63 -0.77 -2.62
CA ILE A 188 7.71 0.42 -3.48
C ILE A 188 8.85 0.26 -4.47
N HIS A 189 8.79 0.93 -5.62
CA HIS A 189 9.92 0.91 -6.56
C HIS A 189 11.17 1.54 -5.94
N HIS A 190 12.35 0.99 -6.26
CA HIS A 190 13.60 1.57 -5.80
C HIS A 190 13.87 2.91 -6.52
N PRO A 191 14.28 3.98 -5.82
CA PRO A 191 14.44 5.31 -6.42
C PRO A 191 15.57 5.40 -7.44
N HIS A 192 16.58 4.53 -7.35
CA HIS A 192 17.82 4.63 -8.15
C HIS A 192 18.13 3.38 -8.99
N MET A 193 17.39 2.30 -8.83
CA MET A 193 17.72 1.00 -9.44
C MET A 193 16.50 0.46 -10.18
N ASN A 194 16.68 0.22 -11.47
CA ASN A 194 15.66 -0.46 -12.28
C ASN A 194 15.54 -1.93 -11.86
N ASP A 195 14.34 -2.47 -12.00
CA ASP A 195 14.02 -3.87 -11.65
C ASP A 195 14.43 -4.25 -10.22
N THR A 196 14.45 -3.27 -9.32
CA THR A 196 14.67 -3.43 -7.90
C THR A 196 13.54 -2.73 -7.16
N TRP A 197 13.09 -3.34 -6.06
CA TRP A 197 12.07 -2.78 -5.18
C TRP A 197 12.61 -2.65 -3.78
N LEU A 198 12.10 -1.67 -3.04
CA LEU A 198 12.26 -1.63 -1.59
C LEU A 198 11.12 -2.42 -0.98
N MET A 199 11.48 -3.48 -0.27
CA MET A 199 10.56 -4.28 0.55
C MET A 199 10.68 -3.83 2.00
N ILE A 200 9.56 -3.54 2.64
CA ILE A 200 9.47 -3.12 4.04
C ILE A 200 8.42 -3.98 4.72
N ALA A 201 8.66 -4.44 5.94
CA ALA A 201 7.70 -5.24 6.71
C ALA A 201 7.95 -5.13 8.21
N GLN A 202 6.96 -5.52 9.03
CA GLN A 202 7.15 -5.68 10.46
C GLN A 202 7.98 -6.92 10.74
N HIS A 203 9.06 -6.76 11.49
CA HIS A 203 9.87 -7.87 11.97
C HIS A 203 9.11 -8.65 13.04
N PHE A 204 8.89 -9.93 12.79
CA PHE A 204 8.05 -10.79 13.62
C PHE A 204 8.69 -12.16 13.85
N PRO A 205 9.84 -12.22 14.55
CA PRO A 205 10.50 -13.49 14.82
C PRO A 205 9.64 -14.31 15.78
N ARG A 206 9.17 -15.48 15.36
CA ARG A 206 8.32 -16.35 16.19
C ARG A 206 9.10 -17.09 17.27
N LEU A 207 10.36 -17.39 17.03
CA LEU A 207 11.24 -18.09 17.96
C LEU A 207 11.96 -17.12 18.90
N ARG A 208 11.23 -16.23 19.58
CA ARG A 208 11.83 -15.44 20.65
C ARG A 208 11.99 -16.32 21.89
N THR A 209 13.18 -16.35 22.45
CA THR A 209 13.48 -17.04 23.71
C THR A 209 12.84 -16.36 24.93
N PHE A 210 12.39 -15.10 24.78
CA PHE A 210 11.67 -14.34 25.81
C PHE A 210 10.66 -13.38 25.18
N THR A 211 9.55 -13.12 25.89
CA THR A 211 8.59 -12.08 25.52
C THR A 211 9.23 -10.70 25.64
N SER A 212 9.18 -9.92 24.58
CA SER A 212 9.72 -8.57 24.51
C SER A 212 8.67 -7.67 23.86
N GLY A 213 8.42 -6.50 24.46
CA GLY A 213 7.55 -5.48 23.86
C GLY A 213 8.17 -4.76 22.66
N TRP A 214 9.40 -5.12 22.27
CA TRP A 214 10.09 -4.51 21.14
C TRP A 214 9.52 -4.97 19.80
N SER A 215 9.04 -3.98 19.05
CA SER A 215 8.65 -4.07 17.66
C SER A 215 9.58 -3.20 16.80
N ALA A 216 9.87 -3.69 15.60
CA ALA A 216 10.69 -2.99 14.64
C ALA A 216 10.19 -3.28 13.23
N GLN A 217 10.48 -2.35 12.31
CA GLN A 217 10.30 -2.55 10.89
C GLN A 217 11.65 -2.90 10.28
N ILE A 218 11.65 -3.79 9.30
CA ILE A 218 12.83 -4.15 8.52
C ILE A 218 12.60 -3.78 7.06
N ALA A 219 13.69 -3.47 6.36
CA ALA A 219 13.65 -3.17 4.95
C ALA A 219 14.89 -3.69 4.20
N CYS A 220 14.73 -3.93 2.90
CA CYS A 220 15.82 -4.34 2.01
C CYS A 220 15.54 -3.93 0.56
N ASP A 221 16.61 -3.88 -0.22
CA ASP A 221 16.53 -3.96 -1.67
C ASP A 221 16.19 -5.38 -2.08
N ALA A 222 15.22 -5.54 -2.97
CA ALA A 222 14.69 -6.84 -3.37
C ALA A 222 14.54 -6.97 -4.88
N LYS A 223 14.73 -8.20 -5.37
CA LYS A 223 14.56 -8.59 -6.77
C LYS A 223 13.75 -9.87 -6.89
N PHE A 224 13.05 -10.00 -8.01
CA PHE A 224 12.40 -11.26 -8.32
C PHE A 224 13.46 -12.35 -8.52
N THR A 225 13.20 -13.53 -7.96
CA THR A 225 13.97 -14.73 -8.27
C THR A 225 13.80 -15.10 -9.74
N ALA A 226 14.73 -15.88 -10.29
CA ALA A 226 14.71 -16.24 -11.71
C ALA A 226 13.42 -16.99 -12.14
N ASP A 227 12.77 -17.70 -11.20
CA ASP A 227 11.50 -18.39 -11.43
C ASP A 227 10.26 -17.49 -11.22
N GLY A 228 10.46 -16.22 -10.81
CA GLY A 228 9.42 -15.24 -10.55
C GLY A 228 8.55 -15.50 -9.32
N LYS A 229 8.82 -16.56 -8.55
CA LYS A 229 7.94 -17.01 -7.44
C LYS A 229 8.16 -16.26 -6.13
N ASN A 230 9.32 -15.65 -5.96
CA ASN A 230 9.65 -14.86 -4.78
C ASN A 230 10.18 -13.49 -5.21
N LEU A 231 9.83 -12.48 -4.43
CA LEU A 231 10.56 -11.22 -4.37
C LEU A 231 11.46 -11.30 -3.14
N SER A 232 12.77 -11.47 -3.36
CA SER A 232 13.74 -11.78 -2.30
C SER A 232 14.71 -10.62 -2.09
N CYS A 233 15.07 -10.37 -0.83
CA CYS A 233 16.13 -9.42 -0.51
C CYS A 233 17.46 -9.82 -1.17
N ILE A 234 18.16 -8.83 -1.73
CA ILE A 234 19.48 -9.01 -2.35
C ILE A 234 20.58 -9.12 -1.29
N ALA A 235 20.36 -8.50 -0.13
CA ALA A 235 21.22 -8.53 1.05
C ALA A 235 20.35 -8.67 2.31
N PRO A 236 20.92 -9.10 3.46
CA PRO A 236 20.16 -9.17 4.71
C PRO A 236 19.45 -7.84 5.02
N PRO A 237 18.18 -7.87 5.47
CA PRO A 237 17.43 -6.65 5.72
C PRO A 237 17.99 -5.85 6.90
N HIS A 238 17.81 -4.55 6.87
CA HIS A 238 18.17 -3.63 7.94
C HIS A 238 16.95 -3.20 8.73
N PHE A 239 17.13 -2.90 10.01
CA PHE A 239 16.11 -2.26 10.83
C PHE A 239 15.94 -0.81 10.41
N LEU A 240 14.69 -0.37 10.22
CA LEU A 240 14.40 1.04 10.00
C LEU A 240 14.71 1.87 11.25
N VAL A 241 15.27 3.05 11.04
CA VAL A 241 15.57 4.00 12.12
C VAL A 241 14.31 4.79 12.46
N VAL A 242 13.40 4.15 13.20
CA VAL A 242 12.18 4.78 13.72
C VAL A 242 12.27 4.84 15.25
N PRO A 243 12.38 6.04 15.83
CA PRO A 243 12.48 6.20 17.28
C PRO A 243 11.21 5.67 18.00
N PRO A 244 11.36 5.02 19.17
CA PRO A 244 10.22 4.65 19.98
C PRO A 244 9.52 5.89 20.54
N THR A 245 8.22 5.78 20.71
CA THR A 245 7.37 6.80 21.33
C THR A 245 6.86 6.29 22.68
N ALA A 246 6.33 7.18 23.52
CA ALA A 246 5.81 6.82 24.83
C ALA A 246 4.47 7.50 25.08
N SER A 247 3.53 6.76 25.66
CA SER A 247 2.26 7.30 26.13
C SER A 247 2.36 7.69 27.61
N PRO A 248 1.70 8.76 28.05
CA PRO A 248 1.48 9.11 29.47
C PRO A 248 0.64 8.09 30.28
N GLY A 249 0.75 6.78 29.99
CA GLY A 249 -0.01 5.73 30.66
C GLY A 249 -1.49 5.71 30.26
N TYR A 250 -1.79 5.96 28.98
CA TYR A 250 -3.15 5.95 28.44
C TYR A 250 -3.67 4.55 28.12
N CYS A 251 -2.80 3.54 28.05
CA CYS A 251 -3.21 2.15 27.87
C CYS A 251 -3.76 1.58 29.19
N LYS A 252 -5.01 1.90 29.48
CA LYS A 252 -5.76 1.45 30.67
C LYS A 252 -7.13 0.93 30.25
N GLY A 253 -7.76 0.14 31.12
CA GLY A 253 -9.09 -0.41 30.88
C GLY A 253 -9.10 -1.59 29.92
N GLU A 254 -10.27 -1.87 29.36
CA GLU A 254 -10.50 -3.00 28.47
C GLU A 254 -11.06 -2.54 27.11
N MET A 255 -10.59 -3.18 26.03
CA MET A 255 -11.14 -3.03 24.69
C MET A 255 -11.57 -4.41 24.21
N ASN A 256 -12.85 -4.58 23.83
CA ASN A 256 -13.41 -5.87 23.39
C ASN A 256 -13.18 -7.03 24.39
N GLY A 257 -13.15 -6.74 25.69
CA GLY A 257 -12.87 -7.72 26.76
C GLY A 257 -11.38 -8.06 26.93
N VAL A 258 -10.49 -7.30 26.32
CA VAL A 258 -9.03 -7.46 26.45
C VAL A 258 -8.45 -6.30 27.26
N ASN A 259 -7.71 -6.62 28.32
CA ASN A 259 -6.98 -5.62 29.12
C ASN A 259 -5.92 -4.92 28.26
N MET A 260 -5.98 -3.60 28.22
CA MET A 260 -5.11 -2.77 27.38
C MET A 260 -3.77 -2.42 28.04
N SER A 261 -3.64 -2.67 29.35
CA SER A 261 -2.41 -2.38 30.11
C SER A 261 -1.12 -2.97 29.52
N PRO A 262 -1.11 -4.18 28.93
CA PRO A 262 0.09 -4.72 28.28
C PRO A 262 0.63 -3.86 27.14
N LEU A 263 -0.20 -3.05 26.47
CA LEU A 263 0.27 -2.17 25.39
C LEU A 263 1.19 -1.04 25.87
N ASN A 264 1.20 -0.72 27.18
CA ASN A 264 2.21 0.20 27.74
C ASN A 264 3.65 -0.32 27.58
N LEU A 265 3.82 -1.64 27.41
CA LEU A 265 5.12 -2.27 27.25
C LEU A 265 5.61 -2.28 25.79
N ASN A 266 4.77 -1.88 24.83
CA ASN A 266 5.15 -1.84 23.43
C ASN A 266 6.21 -0.74 23.19
N VAL A 267 7.28 -1.10 22.49
CA VAL A 267 8.37 -0.21 22.13
C VAL A 267 8.57 -0.26 20.63
N GLY A 268 8.54 0.90 19.99
CA GLY A 268 8.82 1.04 18.56
C GLY A 268 7.57 1.03 17.66
N PRO A 269 7.79 1.01 16.34
CA PRO A 269 6.72 1.04 15.34
C PRO A 269 6.04 -0.33 15.13
N HIS A 270 4.73 -0.31 14.91
CA HIS A 270 3.93 -1.48 14.55
C HIS A 270 3.20 -1.27 13.21
N ASP A 271 3.05 -2.36 12.46
CA ASP A 271 2.27 -2.48 11.23
C ASP A 271 2.50 -1.32 10.26
N ALA A 272 3.77 -1.00 10.00
CA ALA A 272 4.11 0.14 9.19
C ALA A 272 3.74 -0.10 7.72
N ARG A 273 3.30 0.97 7.07
CA ARG A 273 3.04 1.00 5.62
C ARG A 273 3.87 2.09 5.00
N VAL A 274 4.61 1.72 3.96
CA VAL A 274 5.41 2.63 3.15
C VAL A 274 4.74 2.83 1.81
N PHE A 275 4.58 4.08 1.41
CA PHE A 275 3.91 4.45 0.17
C PHE A 275 4.41 5.81 -0.33
N TYR A 276 4.18 6.09 -1.61
CA TYR A 276 4.49 7.40 -2.18
C TYR A 276 3.30 8.37 -2.02
N GLY A 277 3.57 9.56 -1.48
CA GLY A 277 2.75 10.73 -1.75
C GLY A 277 3.12 11.40 -3.08
N PRO A 278 2.51 12.54 -3.44
CA PRO A 278 2.77 13.19 -4.72
C PRO A 278 4.24 13.58 -4.96
N LYS A 279 4.97 13.92 -3.87
CA LYS A 279 6.35 14.43 -3.93
C LYS A 279 7.37 13.51 -3.25
N SER A 280 6.99 12.85 -2.17
CA SER A 280 7.91 12.12 -1.30
C SER A 280 7.30 10.79 -0.83
N PRO A 281 8.13 9.77 -0.53
CA PRO A 281 7.67 8.57 0.15
C PRO A 281 7.48 8.84 1.64
N TYR A 282 6.45 8.23 2.21
CA TYR A 282 6.12 8.32 3.62
C TYR A 282 6.01 6.92 4.22
N ILE A 283 6.35 6.83 5.50
CA ILE A 283 6.03 5.69 6.35
C ILE A 283 4.95 6.12 7.34
N ILE A 284 3.86 5.36 7.41
CA ILE A 284 2.85 5.48 8.46
C ILE A 284 2.88 4.24 9.33
N TYR A 285 2.86 4.39 10.65
CA TYR A 285 2.99 3.28 11.58
C TYR A 285 2.27 3.55 12.89
N GLY A 286 1.91 2.47 13.59
CA GLY A 286 1.33 2.55 14.92
C GLY A 286 2.41 2.65 15.99
N SER A 287 2.22 3.49 17.00
CA SER A 287 3.09 3.52 18.18
C SER A 287 2.35 4.12 19.38
N GLN A 288 3.01 4.22 20.54
CA GLN A 288 2.38 4.84 21.71
C GLN A 288 2.00 6.31 21.41
N SER A 289 0.86 6.74 21.93
CA SER A 289 0.25 8.02 21.55
C SER A 289 0.33 9.06 22.67
N HIS A 290 0.43 10.34 22.30
CA HIS A 290 0.30 11.45 23.24
C HIS A 290 -1.18 11.84 23.50
N HIS A 291 -2.12 11.29 22.73
CA HIS A 291 -3.54 11.62 22.80
C HIS A 291 -4.42 10.44 23.26
N THR A 292 -3.95 9.21 23.08
CA THR A 292 -4.64 7.96 23.47
C THR A 292 -3.62 6.87 23.81
N CYS A 293 -4.05 5.61 23.98
CA CYS A 293 -3.12 4.50 24.25
C CYS A 293 -2.17 4.25 23.08
N PHE A 294 -2.71 4.11 21.88
CA PHE A 294 -1.92 3.78 20.69
C PHE A 294 -2.42 4.60 19.49
N GLY A 295 -1.51 5.26 18.79
CA GLY A 295 -1.79 6.25 17.75
C GLY A 295 -1.09 5.93 16.44
N GLN A 296 -1.49 6.64 15.37
CA GLN A 296 -0.82 6.57 14.07
C GLN A 296 0.14 7.72 13.89
N TRP A 297 1.36 7.41 13.48
CA TRP A 297 2.45 8.33 13.24
C TRP A 297 2.84 8.31 11.77
N VAL A 298 3.20 9.47 11.21
CA VAL A 298 3.75 9.60 9.86
C VAL A 298 5.14 10.20 9.92
N GLN A 299 6.02 9.75 9.03
CA GLN A 299 7.33 10.34 8.81
C GLN A 299 7.72 10.24 7.32
N ASP A 300 8.57 11.15 6.85
CA ASP A 300 9.29 11.01 5.60
C ASP A 300 10.16 9.75 5.64
N PHE A 301 9.87 8.80 4.75
CA PHE A 301 10.53 7.50 4.75
C PHE A 301 12.04 7.62 4.45
N ARG A 302 12.45 8.66 3.71
CA ARG A 302 13.84 8.89 3.28
C ARG A 302 14.80 9.13 4.44
N LEU A 303 14.27 9.47 5.63
CA LEU A 303 15.03 9.71 6.84
C LEU A 303 15.09 8.49 7.76
N THR A 304 14.36 7.42 7.41
CA THR A 304 14.32 6.15 8.18
C THR A 304 15.12 5.03 7.52
N TRP A 305 15.58 5.26 6.28
CA TRP A 305 16.32 4.34 5.42
C TRP A 305 17.44 5.07 4.68
N ASP A 306 18.47 4.35 4.21
CA ASP A 306 19.51 4.93 3.36
C ASP A 306 18.97 5.27 1.96
N TRP A 307 18.36 6.44 1.85
CA TRP A 307 17.78 6.95 0.61
C TRP A 307 18.78 7.72 -0.27
N GLY A 308 19.97 8.03 0.29
CA GLY A 308 20.92 8.99 -0.26
C GLY A 308 20.58 10.46 0.09
N ILE A 309 21.30 11.40 -0.53
CA ILE A 309 21.34 12.85 -0.15
C ILE A 309 20.14 13.64 -0.73
N ARG A 310 18.97 13.02 -0.93
CA ARG A 310 17.81 13.66 -1.58
C ARG A 310 16.64 13.89 -0.64
N TRP A 311 16.84 14.74 0.36
CA TRP A 311 15.82 15.17 1.31
C TRP A 311 16.02 16.65 1.67
N ASN A 312 14.94 17.34 2.02
CA ASN A 312 14.97 18.71 2.51
C ASN A 312 14.33 18.73 3.91
N LEU A 313 14.98 19.36 4.89
CA LEU A 313 14.44 19.50 6.25
C LEU A 313 13.14 20.32 6.31
N SER A 314 12.82 21.01 5.22
CA SER A 314 11.55 21.73 5.04
C SER A 314 10.45 20.85 4.45
N ASP A 315 10.74 19.58 4.13
CA ASP A 315 9.72 18.66 3.61
C ASP A 315 8.73 18.29 4.74
N PRO A 316 7.44 18.16 4.43
CA PRO A 316 6.43 17.76 5.41
C PRO A 316 6.79 16.44 6.10
N PHE A 317 6.52 16.36 7.40
CA PHE A 317 6.74 15.15 8.20
C PHE A 317 8.20 14.68 8.22
N THR A 318 9.17 15.59 8.11
CA THR A 318 10.60 15.31 8.28
C THR A 318 10.88 14.51 9.57
N PHE A 319 10.18 14.85 10.65
CA PHE A 319 10.23 14.12 11.91
C PHE A 319 8.94 13.33 12.13
N GLN A 320 9.03 12.28 12.96
CA GLN A 320 7.86 11.53 13.41
C GLN A 320 6.77 12.47 13.92
N THR A 321 5.62 12.41 13.26
CA THR A 321 4.50 13.32 13.52
C THR A 321 3.29 12.47 13.84
N GLU A 322 2.74 12.64 15.03
CA GLU A 322 1.51 11.95 15.42
C GLU A 322 0.35 12.54 14.62
N VAL A 323 -0.35 11.70 13.87
CA VAL A 323 -1.56 12.12 13.18
C VAL A 323 -2.63 12.30 14.26
N GLN A 324 -3.29 13.45 14.30
CA GLN A 324 -4.45 13.67 15.16
C GLN A 324 -5.74 13.32 14.43
N ARG A 325 -6.84 13.18 15.17
CA ARG A 325 -8.18 12.99 14.59
C ARG A 325 -9.13 14.12 14.99
N PRO A 326 -10.13 14.44 14.15
CA PRO A 326 -11.24 15.25 14.59
C PRO A 326 -12.06 14.48 15.64
N GLY A 327 -12.56 15.21 16.65
CA GLY A 327 -13.45 14.67 17.66
C GLY A 327 -12.78 13.78 18.72
N SER A 328 -13.45 12.71 19.11
CA SER A 328 -13.02 11.84 20.21
C SER A 328 -12.09 10.72 19.75
N TYR A 329 -11.06 10.44 20.55
CA TYR A 329 -10.16 9.31 20.35
C TYR A 329 -10.78 7.98 20.80
N GLY A 330 -10.55 6.95 19.99
CA GLY A 330 -10.64 5.57 20.41
C GLY A 330 -9.42 5.19 21.24
N ILE A 331 -9.48 4.06 21.94
CA ILE A 331 -8.35 3.58 22.76
C ILE A 331 -7.13 3.26 21.87
N VAL A 332 -7.37 2.60 20.74
CA VAL A 332 -6.34 2.28 19.74
C VAL A 332 -6.75 2.87 18.42
N GLU A 333 -5.98 3.83 17.95
CA GLU A 333 -6.06 4.35 16.59
C GLU A 333 -5.11 3.55 15.70
N LYS A 334 -5.67 2.95 14.65
CA LYS A 334 -4.94 2.06 13.76
C LYS A 334 -5.50 2.18 12.35
N ASN A 335 -4.69 1.79 11.38
CA ASN A 335 -5.06 1.62 9.99
C ASN A 335 -5.40 2.90 9.24
N TRP A 336 -5.31 4.09 9.85
CA TRP A 336 -5.47 5.38 9.17
C TRP A 336 -4.55 5.50 7.96
N PHE A 337 -5.00 6.17 6.90
CA PHE A 337 -4.16 6.42 5.73
C PHE A 337 -4.21 7.88 5.30
N LEU A 338 -3.19 8.28 4.55
CA LEU A 338 -3.13 9.61 3.95
C LEU A 338 -3.59 9.60 2.49
N PHE A 339 -4.17 10.71 2.06
CA PHE A 339 -4.52 10.95 0.67
C PHE A 339 -4.33 12.44 0.31
N TRP A 340 -4.25 12.71 -0.99
CA TRP A 340 -3.95 14.05 -1.51
C TRP A 340 -4.94 14.51 -2.57
N ASP A 341 -5.36 15.77 -2.48
CA ASP A 341 -6.19 16.40 -3.49
C ASP A 341 -5.39 16.81 -4.75
N TYR A 342 -6.00 17.58 -5.66
CA TYR A 342 -5.32 18.09 -6.86
C TYR A 342 -4.28 19.17 -6.58
N LYS A 343 -4.41 19.92 -5.49
CA LYS A 343 -3.49 20.98 -5.07
C LYS A 343 -2.28 20.40 -4.32
N GLY A 344 -2.35 19.13 -3.94
CA GLY A 344 -1.33 18.47 -3.13
C GLY A 344 -1.53 18.73 -1.64
N ASP A 345 -2.70 19.22 -1.23
CA ASP A 345 -3.10 19.26 0.18
C ASP A 345 -3.26 17.82 0.68
N VAL A 346 -2.78 17.57 1.91
CA VAL A 346 -2.82 16.25 2.54
C VAL A 346 -4.00 16.13 3.50
N TYR A 347 -4.60 14.95 3.51
CA TYR A 347 -5.74 14.59 4.33
C TYR A 347 -5.48 13.24 4.98
N ALA A 348 -6.03 13.04 6.17
CA ALA A 348 -6.03 11.76 6.86
C ALA A 348 -7.44 11.16 6.83
N HIS A 349 -7.52 9.86 6.54
CA HIS A 349 -8.74 9.06 6.57
C HIS A 349 -8.71 8.11 7.76
N TYR A 350 -9.68 8.25 8.64
CA TYR A 350 -9.70 7.59 9.96
C TYR A 350 -10.60 6.35 9.96
N ASP A 351 -11.83 6.52 9.50
CA ASP A 351 -12.88 5.52 9.58
C ASP A 351 -13.45 5.26 8.19
N THR A 352 -13.65 4.00 7.83
CA THR A 352 -14.28 3.60 6.56
C THR A 352 -15.79 3.35 6.72
N ALA A 353 -16.19 2.77 7.85
CA ALA A 353 -17.58 2.40 8.14
C ALA A 353 -17.81 2.34 9.67
N PRO A 354 -19.05 2.49 10.16
CA PRO A 354 -20.32 2.64 9.41
C PRO A 354 -20.49 4.00 8.73
N LYS A 355 -19.69 5.00 9.12
CA LYS A 355 -19.58 6.29 8.43
C LYS A 355 -18.10 6.55 8.17
N ARG A 356 -17.81 7.20 7.04
CA ARG A 356 -16.45 7.68 6.81
C ARG A 356 -16.12 8.82 7.77
N ALA A 357 -14.85 8.99 8.08
CA ALA A 357 -14.33 10.18 8.77
C ALA A 357 -12.99 10.55 8.15
N PHE A 358 -12.83 11.81 7.75
CA PHE A 358 -11.58 12.31 7.17
C PHE A 358 -11.46 13.82 7.33
N ALA A 359 -10.24 14.31 7.53
CA ALA A 359 -9.96 15.72 7.76
C ALA A 359 -8.68 16.16 7.05
N LYS A 360 -8.56 17.46 6.80
CA LYS A 360 -7.31 18.06 6.33
C LYS A 360 -6.25 17.91 7.42
N LEU A 361 -5.05 17.46 7.04
CA LEU A 361 -3.92 17.23 7.92
C LEU A 361 -2.88 18.36 7.73
N ASN A 362 -2.44 18.96 8.82
CA ASN A 362 -1.35 19.91 8.83
C ASN A 362 -0.01 19.19 9.07
N GLU A 363 1.10 19.85 8.72
CA GLU A 363 2.44 19.27 8.81
C GLU A 363 2.88 18.96 10.25
N ASP A 364 2.26 19.60 11.25
CA ASP A 364 2.49 19.36 12.67
C ASP A 364 1.64 18.23 13.26
N GLY A 365 0.83 17.56 12.41
CA GLY A 365 -0.05 16.47 12.82
C GLY A 365 -1.44 16.93 13.27
N SER A 366 -1.66 18.23 13.48
CA SER A 366 -2.98 18.78 13.80
C SER A 366 -3.92 18.65 12.61
N VAL A 367 -5.23 18.59 12.89
CA VAL A 367 -6.24 18.32 11.87
C VAL A 367 -7.41 19.28 11.97
N GLY A 368 -8.02 19.54 10.81
CA GLY A 368 -9.23 20.36 10.70
C GLY A 368 -10.49 19.64 11.19
N GLU A 369 -11.65 20.21 10.87
CA GLU A 369 -12.94 19.56 11.09
C GLU A 369 -13.09 18.28 10.25
N ASP A 370 -13.98 17.39 10.69
CA ASP A 370 -14.37 16.23 9.89
C ASP A 370 -15.15 16.68 8.65
N LEU A 371 -14.66 16.31 7.47
CA LEU A 371 -15.23 16.67 6.18
C LEU A 371 -16.18 15.61 5.64
N ALA A 372 -16.25 14.43 6.25
CA ALA A 372 -17.13 13.35 5.82
C ALA A 372 -18.63 13.70 5.78
N PRO A 373 -19.18 14.55 6.66
CA PRO A 373 -20.58 14.98 6.58
C PRO A 373 -20.97 15.59 5.23
N TYR A 374 -20.04 16.26 4.53
CA TYR A 374 -20.29 16.84 3.21
C TYR A 374 -20.35 15.77 2.08
N ALA A 375 -19.76 14.59 2.30
CA ALA A 375 -19.83 13.46 1.38
C ALA A 375 -21.01 12.51 1.67
N GLN A 376 -21.57 12.61 2.88
CA GLN A 376 -22.49 11.61 3.44
C GLN A 376 -23.66 11.23 2.51
N PRO A 377 -24.36 12.15 1.81
CA PRO A 377 -25.47 11.75 0.95
C PRO A 377 -25.09 10.76 -0.17
N SER A 378 -23.91 10.92 -0.76
CA SER A 378 -23.39 10.01 -1.79
C SER A 378 -22.88 8.71 -1.18
N ASP A 379 -22.19 8.81 -0.05
CA ASP A 379 -21.61 7.66 0.63
C ASP A 379 -22.68 6.72 1.21
N ASP A 380 -23.74 7.27 1.81
CA ASP A 380 -24.86 6.49 2.37
C ASP A 380 -25.54 5.67 1.26
N PHE A 381 -25.66 6.23 0.06
CA PHE A 381 -26.16 5.49 -1.11
C PHE A 381 -25.21 4.35 -1.51
N CYS A 382 -23.91 4.60 -1.59
CA CYS A 382 -22.91 3.57 -1.89
C CYS A 382 -22.95 2.43 -0.86
N TRP A 383 -22.92 2.77 0.43
CA TRP A 383 -22.85 1.81 1.52
C TRP A 383 -24.11 0.98 1.62
N LYS A 384 -25.29 1.58 1.43
CA LYS A 384 -26.55 0.85 1.37
C LYS A 384 -26.49 -0.24 0.30
N LYS A 385 -26.12 0.13 -0.93
CA LYS A 385 -26.04 -0.80 -2.06
C LYS A 385 -24.97 -1.89 -1.85
N PHE A 386 -23.83 -1.51 -1.27
CA PHE A 386 -22.79 -2.47 -0.90
C PHE A 386 -23.28 -3.48 0.12
N ASN A 387 -23.93 -3.03 1.20
CA ASN A 387 -24.45 -3.88 2.26
C ASN A 387 -25.59 -4.79 1.78
N GLU A 388 -26.40 -4.35 0.81
CA GLU A 388 -27.41 -5.18 0.16
C GLU A 388 -26.79 -6.32 -0.65
N LEU A 389 -25.67 -6.09 -1.36
CA LEU A 389 -24.98 -7.11 -2.14
C LEU A 389 -24.05 -8.01 -1.32
N ASN A 390 -23.44 -7.44 -0.27
CA ASN A 390 -22.40 -8.07 0.54
C ASN A 390 -22.74 -7.93 2.02
N PRO A 391 -23.85 -8.52 2.50
CA PRO A 391 -24.26 -8.39 3.89
C PRO A 391 -23.19 -8.98 4.82
N LEU A 392 -22.85 -8.23 5.88
CA LEU A 392 -22.07 -8.80 6.97
C LEU A 392 -22.90 -9.88 7.68
N PRO A 393 -22.29 -11.00 8.11
CA PRO A 393 -22.96 -11.97 8.97
C PRO A 393 -23.62 -11.29 10.18
N PRO A 394 -24.83 -11.72 10.59
CA PRO A 394 -25.50 -11.19 11.76
C PRO A 394 -24.59 -11.24 13.00
N GLN A 395 -24.61 -10.20 13.82
CA GLN A 395 -24.00 -10.23 15.13
C GLN A 395 -25.04 -10.76 16.13
N GLY A 396 -25.00 -12.04 16.52
CA GLY A 396 -26.04 -12.50 17.44
C GLY A 396 -25.93 -13.92 17.97
N ASP A 397 -24.84 -14.25 18.66
CA ASP A 397 -24.80 -15.09 19.86
C ASP A 397 -23.38 -15.07 20.45
N ALA A 398 -23.20 -15.45 21.71
CA ALA A 398 -21.90 -15.45 22.40
C ALA A 398 -20.80 -16.30 21.72
N ASN A 399 -21.16 -17.08 20.69
CA ASN A 399 -20.28 -17.90 19.86
C ASN A 399 -20.24 -17.44 18.38
N ASP A 400 -20.87 -16.32 18.02
CA ASP A 400 -20.97 -15.84 16.65
C ASP A 400 -19.69 -15.16 16.17
N ALA A 401 -19.36 -15.38 14.90
CA ALA A 401 -18.31 -14.65 14.21
C ALA A 401 -18.60 -13.15 14.24
N LYS A 402 -17.78 -12.38 14.96
CA LYS A 402 -17.77 -10.92 14.90
C LYS A 402 -17.40 -10.51 13.49
N ALA A 403 -18.33 -9.87 12.80
CA ALA A 403 -18.13 -9.33 11.47
C ALA A 403 -18.07 -7.80 11.51
N SER A 404 -17.09 -7.22 10.83
CA SER A 404 -16.88 -5.77 10.78
C SER A 404 -16.19 -5.35 9.47
N ILE A 405 -16.32 -4.07 9.11
CA ILE A 405 -15.53 -3.47 8.04
C ILE A 405 -14.19 -3.01 8.63
N HIS A 406 -13.11 -3.36 7.95
CA HIS A 406 -11.75 -3.07 8.36
C HIS A 406 -11.03 -2.27 7.26
N GLN A 407 -10.58 -1.07 7.60
CA GLN A 407 -9.71 -0.27 6.73
C GLN A 407 -8.38 -0.99 6.55
N ALA A 408 -7.87 -1.08 5.31
CA ALA A 408 -6.77 -1.99 5.01
C ALA A 408 -5.52 -1.28 4.49
N THR A 409 -5.62 -0.51 3.41
CA THR A 409 -4.45 -0.01 2.67
C THR A 409 -4.25 1.50 2.77
N ASN A 410 -3.10 1.97 2.30
CA ASN A 410 -2.94 3.35 1.85
C ASN A 410 -3.80 3.65 0.61
N SER A 411 -3.80 4.92 0.18
CA SER A 411 -4.47 5.35 -1.06
C SER A 411 -3.48 5.51 -2.22
N LEU A 412 -3.99 5.43 -3.45
CA LEU A 412 -3.31 5.83 -4.69
C LEU A 412 -4.23 6.68 -5.56
N ALA A 413 -3.68 7.60 -6.33
CA ALA A 413 -4.42 8.32 -7.38
C ALA A 413 -4.33 7.56 -8.70
N ILE A 414 -5.43 7.51 -9.46
CA ILE A 414 -5.50 6.80 -10.73
C ILE A 414 -6.32 7.56 -11.76
N THR A 415 -5.84 7.62 -13.01
CA THR A 415 -6.64 8.09 -14.16
C THR A 415 -7.27 6.92 -14.89
N PHE A 416 -8.57 6.99 -15.18
CA PHE A 416 -9.39 5.92 -15.77
C PHE A 416 -9.24 5.83 -17.31
N CYS A 417 -8.02 6.02 -17.80
CA CYS A 417 -7.66 5.86 -19.20
C CYS A 417 -6.27 5.23 -19.28
N ALA A 418 -5.91 4.72 -20.46
CA ALA A 418 -4.58 4.17 -20.69
C ALA A 418 -3.53 5.29 -20.72
N ARG A 419 -2.33 5.01 -20.18
CA ARG A 419 -1.20 5.94 -20.21
C ARG A 419 -0.77 6.31 -21.64
N SER A 420 -0.92 5.36 -22.57
CA SER A 420 -0.59 5.55 -23.99
C SER A 420 -1.63 6.36 -24.77
N ASP A 421 -2.80 6.64 -24.18
CA ASP A 421 -3.85 7.43 -24.82
C ASP A 421 -3.52 8.93 -24.79
N THR A 422 -3.01 9.44 -25.91
CA THR A 422 -2.65 10.86 -26.07
C THR A 422 -3.84 11.83 -25.99
N SER A 423 -5.08 11.34 -26.10
CA SER A 423 -6.28 12.16 -25.95
C SER A 423 -6.74 12.27 -24.49
N CYS A 424 -6.16 11.45 -23.60
CA CYS A 424 -6.53 11.45 -22.21
C CYS A 424 -5.71 12.44 -21.38
N PHE A 425 -6.39 13.46 -20.87
CA PHE A 425 -5.81 14.40 -19.91
C PHE A 425 -6.32 14.10 -18.51
N LYS A 426 -5.40 14.11 -17.54
CA LYS A 426 -5.73 14.00 -16.11
C LYS A 426 -6.66 15.16 -15.71
N GLY A 427 -7.81 14.85 -15.11
CA GLY A 427 -8.77 15.84 -14.65
C GLY A 427 -9.74 15.29 -13.59
N ALA A 428 -10.53 16.19 -13.00
CA ALA A 428 -11.51 15.86 -11.96
C ALA A 428 -12.53 14.79 -12.36
N SER A 429 -12.85 14.71 -13.66
CA SER A 429 -13.82 13.78 -14.22
C SER A 429 -13.30 12.35 -14.40
N ASN A 430 -11.99 12.15 -14.51
CA ASN A 430 -11.39 10.85 -14.83
C ASN A 430 -10.25 10.43 -13.89
N THR A 431 -9.85 11.26 -12.93
CA THR A 431 -8.84 10.91 -11.92
C THR A 431 -9.46 10.79 -10.54
N PHE A 432 -9.27 9.62 -9.93
CA PHE A 432 -9.87 9.23 -8.66
C PHE A 432 -8.80 8.76 -7.67
N LEU A 433 -9.22 8.59 -6.42
CA LEU A 433 -8.44 7.94 -5.38
C LEU A 433 -8.97 6.51 -5.19
N ILE A 434 -8.07 5.56 -5.02
CA ILE A 434 -8.39 4.16 -4.75
C ILE A 434 -7.78 3.72 -3.42
N GLN A 435 -8.51 2.88 -2.69
CA GLN A 435 -8.02 2.15 -1.53
C GLN A 435 -8.73 0.80 -1.43
N ILE A 436 -8.13 -0.16 -0.72
CA ILE A 436 -8.75 -1.43 -0.41
C ILE A 436 -9.21 -1.40 1.06
N PHE A 437 -10.45 -1.83 1.30
CA PHE A 437 -10.98 -2.15 2.62
C PHE A 437 -11.36 -3.63 2.65
N GLN A 438 -11.66 -4.19 3.82
CA GLN A 438 -11.95 -5.61 3.97
C GLN A 438 -13.17 -5.84 4.86
N GLN A 439 -13.98 -6.84 4.55
CA GLN A 439 -14.85 -7.44 5.56
C GLN A 439 -13.99 -8.39 6.40
N LYS A 440 -13.86 -8.10 7.70
CA LYS A 440 -13.22 -8.99 8.66
C LYS A 440 -14.30 -9.86 9.29
N ILE A 441 -14.18 -11.17 9.14
CA ILE A 441 -15.15 -12.15 9.63
C ILE A 441 -14.40 -13.18 10.47
N GLY A 442 -14.76 -13.31 11.75
CA GLY A 442 -14.13 -14.31 12.62
C GLY A 442 -14.58 -14.26 14.06
N ASN A 443 -14.30 -15.32 14.82
CA ASN A 443 -14.67 -15.42 16.23
C ASN A 443 -13.67 -14.67 17.13
N GLY A 444 -13.65 -13.34 17.04
CA GLY A 444 -12.84 -12.49 17.91
C GLY A 444 -11.32 -12.54 17.64
N PHE A 445 -10.53 -12.85 18.67
CA PHE A 445 -9.06 -12.66 18.71
C PHE A 445 -8.26 -13.83 18.10
N LEU A 446 -8.86 -15.03 17.95
CA LEU A 446 -8.09 -16.26 17.67
C LEU A 446 -7.78 -16.47 16.18
N HIS A 447 -8.70 -16.10 15.29
CA HIS A 447 -8.52 -16.20 13.83
C HIS A 447 -9.64 -15.43 13.12
N ALA A 448 -9.30 -14.68 12.08
CA ALA A 448 -10.26 -14.00 11.22
C ALA A 448 -9.86 -14.18 9.77
N HIS A 449 -10.84 -14.40 8.90
CA HIS A 449 -10.62 -14.28 7.46
C HIS A 449 -11.08 -12.90 6.98
N TYR A 450 -10.45 -12.45 5.91
CA TYR A 450 -10.71 -11.13 5.34
C TYR A 450 -11.13 -11.28 3.89
N GLU A 451 -12.13 -10.49 3.52
CA GLU A 451 -12.62 -10.40 2.15
C GLU A 451 -12.40 -8.97 1.64
N PRO A 452 -11.41 -8.74 0.76
CA PRO A 452 -11.03 -7.40 0.30
C PRO A 452 -11.93 -6.84 -0.79
N TYR A 453 -12.20 -5.54 -0.71
CA TYR A 453 -13.00 -4.77 -1.66
C TYR A 453 -12.28 -3.47 -2.01
N VAL A 454 -12.50 -2.99 -3.23
CA VAL A 454 -11.90 -1.73 -3.70
C VAL A 454 -12.91 -0.62 -3.56
N MET A 455 -12.48 0.50 -2.99
CA MET A 455 -13.23 1.75 -2.96
C MET A 455 -12.56 2.77 -3.89
N VAL A 456 -13.37 3.46 -4.66
CA VAL A 456 -12.98 4.57 -5.53
C VAL A 456 -13.71 5.83 -5.04
N PHE A 457 -12.99 6.91 -4.77
CA PHE A 457 -13.58 8.17 -4.34
C PHE A 457 -12.95 9.37 -5.07
N ARG A 458 -13.70 10.47 -5.10
CA ARG A 458 -13.29 11.71 -5.78
C ARG A 458 -12.01 12.25 -5.13
N ARG A 459 -11.13 12.79 -5.97
CA ARG A 459 -9.89 13.47 -5.53
C ARG A 459 -10.12 14.96 -5.18
N GLU A 460 -11.30 15.48 -5.47
CA GLU A 460 -11.72 16.83 -5.11
C GLU A 460 -12.72 16.79 -3.97
N ALA A 461 -12.76 17.85 -3.17
CA ALA A 461 -13.78 18.03 -2.14
C ALA A 461 -15.19 17.99 -2.78
N PRO A 462 -16.17 17.32 -2.14
CA PRO A 462 -16.13 16.79 -0.78
C PRO A 462 -15.62 15.34 -0.66
N PHE A 463 -14.83 14.84 -1.62
CA PHE A 463 -14.20 13.50 -1.60
C PHE A 463 -15.21 12.35 -1.57
N GLN A 464 -16.36 12.54 -2.23
CA GLN A 464 -17.45 11.58 -2.30
C GLN A 464 -17.00 10.24 -2.89
N MET A 465 -17.57 9.16 -2.37
CA MET A 465 -17.42 7.84 -2.98
C MET A 465 -18.02 7.84 -4.38
N HIS A 466 -17.25 7.34 -5.35
CA HIS A 466 -17.64 7.23 -6.75
C HIS A 466 -18.00 5.79 -7.12
N ALA A 467 -17.29 4.80 -6.56
CA ALA A 467 -17.60 3.41 -6.79
C ALA A 467 -17.05 2.50 -5.69
N ILE A 468 -17.63 1.31 -5.57
CA ILE A 468 -17.14 0.20 -4.74
C ILE A 468 -17.16 -1.08 -5.56
N SER A 469 -16.21 -2.01 -5.37
CA SER A 469 -16.28 -3.32 -6.00
C SER A 469 -17.56 -4.07 -5.59
N ARG A 470 -18.22 -4.70 -6.57
CA ARG A 470 -19.46 -5.47 -6.36
C ARG A 470 -19.25 -6.73 -5.54
N ARG A 471 -18.05 -7.32 -5.68
CA ARG A 471 -17.64 -8.58 -5.09
C ARG A 471 -16.29 -8.44 -4.39
N PRO A 472 -15.97 -9.34 -3.44
CA PRO A 472 -14.65 -9.40 -2.86
C PRO A 472 -13.61 -9.90 -3.87
N LEU A 473 -12.38 -9.45 -3.72
CA LEU A 473 -11.25 -9.91 -4.54
C LEU A 473 -10.83 -11.30 -4.07
N TRP A 474 -10.65 -12.22 -5.02
CA TRP A 474 -9.97 -13.47 -4.79
C TRP A 474 -8.55 -13.42 -5.35
N ILE A 475 -7.56 -13.43 -4.47
CA ILE A 475 -6.16 -13.40 -4.85
C ILE A 475 -5.73 -14.80 -5.26
N ALA A 476 -5.38 -15.00 -6.54
CA ALA A 476 -4.93 -16.28 -7.04
C ALA A 476 -3.74 -16.81 -6.23
N GLY A 477 -3.83 -18.06 -5.76
CA GLY A 477 -2.86 -18.68 -4.86
C GLY A 477 -3.30 -18.74 -3.41
N ARG A 478 -4.37 -18.02 -3.01
CA ARG A 478 -5.02 -18.20 -1.70
C ARG A 478 -5.46 -19.65 -1.54
N SER A 479 -5.13 -20.25 -0.39
CA SER A 479 -5.31 -21.69 -0.17
C SER A 479 -6.78 -22.07 0.11
N SER A 480 -7.51 -21.19 0.78
CA SER A 480 -8.92 -21.38 1.15
C SER A 480 -9.57 -20.06 1.58
N LYS A 481 -10.91 -20.01 1.65
CA LYS A 481 -11.65 -18.85 2.19
C LYS A 481 -11.32 -18.58 3.66
N SER A 482 -11.03 -19.63 4.42
CA SER A 482 -10.63 -19.51 5.82
C SER A 482 -9.21 -18.96 5.99
N GLU A 483 -8.35 -18.98 4.98
CA GLU A 483 -6.99 -18.44 5.11
C GLU A 483 -7.05 -16.96 5.51
N MET A 484 -6.36 -16.63 6.60
CA MET A 484 -6.18 -15.27 7.08
C MET A 484 -5.20 -14.55 6.17
N LEU A 485 -5.68 -14.16 5.00
CA LEU A 485 -5.00 -13.27 4.08
C LEU A 485 -5.60 -11.88 4.25
N TYR A 486 -4.79 -10.93 4.71
CA TYR A 486 -5.26 -9.56 4.91
C TYR A 486 -4.38 -8.57 4.15
N VAL A 487 -5.01 -7.79 3.28
CA VAL A 487 -4.34 -6.76 2.49
C VAL A 487 -3.89 -5.62 3.39
N THR A 488 -2.65 -5.17 3.25
CA THR A 488 -2.03 -4.16 4.12
C THR A 488 -1.60 -2.92 3.36
N SER A 489 -1.18 -3.03 2.10
CA SER A 489 -0.80 -1.86 1.31
C SER A 489 -0.97 -2.08 -0.19
N ILE A 490 -1.05 -0.97 -0.93
CA ILE A 490 -1.01 -0.95 -2.40
C ILE A 490 -0.03 0.10 -2.87
N ASN A 491 0.77 -0.21 -3.89
CA ASN A 491 1.72 0.73 -4.47
C ASN A 491 1.88 0.45 -5.96
N TRP A 492 2.15 1.48 -6.76
CA TRP A 492 2.49 1.27 -8.16
C TRP A 492 3.80 0.47 -8.28
N ARG A 493 3.83 -0.47 -9.23
CA ARG A 493 4.94 -1.42 -9.39
C ARG A 493 6.19 -0.76 -9.98
N ALA A 494 6.01 0.16 -10.94
CA ALA A 494 7.11 0.80 -11.64
C ALA A 494 7.40 2.19 -11.04
N ASN A 495 8.00 3.08 -11.82
CA ASN A 495 8.51 4.39 -11.38
C ASN A 495 7.42 5.44 -11.05
N GLN A 496 6.15 5.05 -10.98
CA GLN A 496 5.08 5.93 -10.55
C GLN A 496 5.14 6.16 -9.03
N THR A 497 4.88 7.40 -8.60
CA THR A 497 4.82 7.79 -7.19
C THR A 497 3.41 7.56 -6.64
N TYR A 498 2.60 8.61 -6.48
CA TYR A 498 1.22 8.52 -5.99
C TYR A 498 0.21 8.25 -7.11
N HIS A 499 0.55 8.58 -8.36
CA HIS A 499 -0.38 8.60 -9.48
C HIS A 499 -0.04 7.61 -10.59
N GLY A 500 -1.04 6.87 -11.04
CA GLY A 500 -0.96 5.96 -12.20
C GLY A 500 -2.18 6.04 -13.13
N TYR A 501 -2.22 5.15 -14.10
CA TYR A 501 -3.23 5.01 -15.15
C TYR A 501 -3.87 3.62 -15.09
N ILE A 502 -4.99 3.43 -15.78
CA ILE A 502 -5.78 2.18 -15.69
C ILE A 502 -5.03 0.94 -16.21
N ASP A 503 -4.06 1.13 -17.09
CA ASP A 503 -3.21 0.09 -17.69
C ASP A 503 -1.90 -0.14 -16.92
N ASP A 504 -1.61 0.68 -15.90
CA ASP A 504 -0.45 0.46 -15.03
C ASP A 504 -0.63 -0.78 -14.14
N VAL A 505 0.50 -1.29 -13.65
CA VAL A 505 0.55 -2.43 -12.73
C VAL A 505 0.82 -1.92 -11.31
N LEU A 506 0.13 -2.49 -10.33
CA LEU A 506 0.34 -2.22 -8.91
C LEU A 506 0.66 -3.50 -8.14
N HIS A 507 1.39 -3.37 -7.05
CA HIS A 507 1.53 -4.39 -6.02
C HIS A 507 0.38 -4.27 -5.02
N VAL A 508 -0.28 -5.40 -4.76
CA VAL A 508 -1.23 -5.58 -3.66
C VAL A 508 -0.54 -6.47 -2.63
N ASN A 509 -0.20 -5.88 -1.49
CA ASN A 509 0.64 -6.49 -0.46
C ASN A 509 -0.23 -6.99 0.70
N PHE A 510 0.09 -8.14 1.26
CA PHE A 510 -0.73 -8.76 2.31
C PHE A 510 0.07 -9.63 3.28
N GLY A 511 -0.41 -9.68 4.52
CA GLY A 511 -0.01 -10.67 5.52
C GLY A 511 -0.80 -11.97 5.35
N ILE A 512 -0.17 -13.10 5.66
CA ILE A 512 -0.81 -14.42 5.63
C ILE A 512 -0.59 -15.11 6.97
N GLU A 513 -1.69 -15.44 7.65
CA GLU A 513 -1.74 -16.21 8.89
C GLU A 513 -0.92 -15.61 10.05
N ASP A 514 -0.64 -14.30 10.03
CA ASP A 514 0.29 -13.61 10.95
C ASP A 514 1.66 -14.31 11.01
N LYS A 515 2.05 -14.90 9.87
CA LYS A 515 3.21 -15.79 9.77
C LYS A 515 4.15 -15.37 8.66
N ARG A 516 3.62 -14.99 7.51
CA ARG A 516 4.41 -14.71 6.31
C ARG A 516 3.82 -13.56 5.51
N SER A 517 4.62 -13.05 4.60
CA SER A 517 4.31 -11.92 3.73
C SER A 517 4.15 -12.39 2.28
N GLY A 518 3.15 -11.86 1.59
CA GLY A 518 2.90 -12.12 0.18
C GLY A 518 2.52 -10.85 -0.58
N SER A 519 2.65 -10.91 -1.90
CA SER A 519 2.19 -9.83 -2.78
C SER A 519 1.77 -10.39 -4.13
N ILE A 520 0.84 -9.69 -4.78
CA ILE A 520 0.44 -9.96 -6.16
C ILE A 520 0.58 -8.68 -6.98
N ASP A 521 1.14 -8.80 -8.18
CA ASP A 521 1.22 -7.70 -9.13
C ASP A 521 0.09 -7.80 -10.16
N VAL A 522 -0.79 -6.81 -10.19
CA VAL A 522 -2.03 -6.83 -10.98
C VAL A 522 -2.17 -5.55 -11.79
N SER A 523 -2.81 -5.63 -12.95
CA SER A 523 -3.17 -4.39 -13.66
C SER A 523 -4.24 -3.64 -12.87
N ALA A 524 -4.21 -2.31 -12.90
CA ALA A 524 -5.24 -1.51 -12.25
C ALA A 524 -6.63 -1.77 -12.86
N LYS A 525 -6.70 -2.01 -14.17
CA LYS A 525 -7.91 -2.44 -14.87
C LYS A 525 -8.49 -3.73 -14.29
N ASP A 526 -7.65 -4.75 -14.07
CA ASP A 526 -8.11 -6.00 -13.49
C ASP A 526 -8.57 -5.78 -12.05
N LEU A 527 -7.82 -5.03 -11.23
CA LEU A 527 -8.23 -4.72 -9.86
C LEU A 527 -9.60 -4.01 -9.79
N LEU A 528 -9.89 -3.15 -10.77
CA LEU A 528 -11.10 -2.31 -10.85
C LEU A 528 -12.20 -2.89 -11.76
N GLY A 529 -12.08 -4.16 -12.18
CA GLY A 529 -12.95 -4.74 -13.23
C GLY A 529 -14.43 -4.86 -12.88
N GLU A 530 -14.79 -4.99 -11.60
CA GLU A 530 -16.18 -5.20 -11.15
C GLU A 530 -16.71 -4.10 -10.24
N LEU A 531 -16.52 -2.83 -10.63
CA LEU A 531 -17.02 -1.70 -9.87
C LEU A 531 -18.54 -1.49 -9.98
N MET A 532 -19.11 -1.03 -8.89
CA MET A 532 -20.47 -0.53 -8.80
C MET A 532 -20.41 0.98 -8.56
N THR A 533 -20.95 1.75 -9.50
CA THR A 533 -20.99 3.20 -9.36
C THR A 533 -22.00 3.64 -8.31
N CYS A 534 -21.61 4.72 -7.67
CA CYS A 534 -22.43 5.71 -7.02
C CYS A 534 -22.45 6.94 -7.95
#